data_AF-A0A6C0DL54-F1
#
_entry.id   AF-A0A6C0DL54-F1
#
_cell.length_a   1.000
_cell.length_b   1.000
_cell.length_c   1.000
_cell.angle_alpha   90.00
_cell.angle_beta   90.00
_cell.angle_gamma   90.00
#
_symmetry.space_group_name_H-M   'P 1'
#
loop_
_entity.id
_entity.type
_entity.pdbx_description
1 polymer ?
#
loop_
_entity_poly.entity_id
_entity_poly.type
_entity_poly.pdbx_seq_one_letter_code
_entity_poly.pdbx_strand_id
1 'polypeptide(L)'
;MTTKILYVITLENEKWILHMSKQTIPEKIFMESKLLYGFVKNNNPLSIHESINITSELEIDMYVKKYMSFYGIENVRGGSYSNDILADHLLRTLYHELGYSFPIIETELDIIENIMNNCECLSKLPKNDIEKLKSHVEEKLNDYYNTKNAYESVKSCQIDDNLVEIDRTFINDLNWISNVSLFKYDVPAYKINEDIRDDYQRILKTMKAIHTIFIKVKGNSLTFEPTIYLEKPYVCLDNYVYHLRNKNTINDNDYDKMKELLSVYEYMFYVVLNRKDELEFDLSTFTIKYIKDLSYTLEYINMIQ
;
A
#
# COMPACT_ATOMS: atom_id res chain seq x y z
N MET A 1 -0.31 -29.70 -37.33
CA MET A 1 -0.55 -29.61 -35.88
C MET A 1 -1.76 -30.48 -35.56
N THR A 2 -1.64 -31.39 -34.60
CA THR A 2 -2.76 -32.25 -34.20
C THR A 2 -3.65 -31.45 -33.26
N THR A 3 -4.88 -31.14 -33.70
CA THR A 3 -5.88 -30.47 -32.85
C THR A 3 -6.25 -31.37 -31.68
N LYS A 4 -6.27 -30.81 -30.47
CA LYS A 4 -6.72 -31.51 -29.25
C LYS A 4 -8.05 -30.92 -28.83
N ILE A 5 -8.89 -31.72 -28.16
CA ILE A 5 -10.21 -31.27 -27.71
C ILE A 5 -10.17 -31.11 -26.19
N LEU A 6 -10.52 -29.91 -25.75
CA LEU A 6 -10.75 -29.57 -24.35
C LEU A 6 -12.25 -29.61 -24.08
N TYR A 7 -12.68 -30.51 -23.22
CA TYR A 7 -14.08 -30.64 -22.81
C TYR A 7 -14.33 -29.82 -21.56
N VAL A 8 -15.35 -28.97 -21.62
CA VAL A 8 -15.87 -28.24 -20.46
C VAL A 8 -17.00 -29.08 -19.89
N ILE A 9 -16.83 -29.59 -18.67
CA ILE A 9 -17.76 -30.54 -18.06
C ILE A 9 -18.36 -29.92 -16.80
N THR A 10 -19.69 -29.91 -16.74
CA THR A 10 -20.44 -29.55 -15.54
C THR A 10 -20.42 -30.72 -14.56
N LEU A 11 -20.22 -30.41 -13.29
CA LEU A 11 -20.20 -31.35 -12.19
C LEU A 11 -21.36 -31.04 -11.22
N GLU A 12 -21.63 -31.98 -10.32
CA GLU A 12 -22.45 -31.71 -9.13
C GLU A 12 -21.90 -30.54 -8.31
N ASN A 13 -22.76 -29.96 -7.46
CA ASN A 13 -22.42 -28.81 -6.60
C ASN A 13 -21.99 -27.54 -7.37
N GLU A 14 -22.54 -27.34 -8.57
CA GLU A 14 -22.28 -26.16 -9.42
C GLU A 14 -20.80 -25.99 -9.81
N LYS A 15 -20.04 -27.09 -9.84
CA LYS A 15 -18.62 -27.09 -10.17
C LYS A 15 -18.34 -27.46 -11.62
N TRP A 16 -17.14 -27.13 -12.07
CA TRP A 16 -16.72 -27.27 -13.46
C TRP A 16 -15.31 -27.86 -13.56
N ILE A 17 -15.11 -28.77 -14.51
CA ILE A 17 -13.77 -29.28 -14.86
C ILE A 17 -13.53 -29.08 -16.35
N LEU A 18 -12.38 -28.53 -16.69
CA LEU A 18 -11.87 -28.48 -18.06
C LEU A 18 -10.87 -29.62 -18.23
N HIS A 19 -11.23 -30.60 -19.06
CA HIS A 19 -10.47 -31.83 -19.24
C HIS A 19 -10.17 -32.08 -20.71
N MET A 20 -8.89 -32.17 -21.05
CA MET A 20 -8.44 -32.55 -22.38
C MET A 20 -8.50 -34.07 -22.53
N SER A 21 -9.22 -34.56 -23.53
CA SER A 21 -9.34 -35.99 -23.80
C SER A 21 -9.15 -36.30 -25.27
N LYS A 22 -8.61 -37.50 -25.55
CA LYS A 22 -8.58 -38.10 -26.90
C LYS A 22 -9.85 -38.89 -27.21
N GLN A 23 -10.69 -39.13 -26.20
CA GLN A 23 -11.97 -39.81 -26.36
C GLN A 23 -13.00 -38.82 -26.90
N THR A 24 -14.03 -39.36 -27.55
CA THR A 24 -15.20 -38.60 -28.04
C THR A 24 -16.51 -39.08 -27.41
N ILE A 25 -16.45 -40.20 -26.67
CA ILE A 25 -17.61 -40.80 -26.01
C ILE A 25 -17.73 -40.20 -24.60
N PRO A 26 -18.84 -39.50 -24.26
CA PRO A 26 -19.00 -38.81 -22.98
C PRO A 26 -18.73 -39.68 -21.76
N GLU A 27 -19.24 -40.91 -21.73
CA GLU A 27 -19.06 -41.81 -20.58
C GLU A 27 -17.58 -42.15 -20.36
N LYS A 28 -16.79 -42.25 -21.43
CA LYS A 28 -15.35 -42.48 -21.33
C LYS A 28 -14.62 -41.23 -20.84
N ILE A 29 -15.02 -40.05 -21.31
CA ILE A 29 -14.46 -38.76 -20.89
C ILE A 29 -14.74 -38.53 -19.40
N PHE A 30 -15.96 -38.83 -18.93
CA PHE A 30 -16.33 -38.72 -17.51
C PHE A 30 -15.55 -39.69 -16.63
N MET A 31 -15.34 -40.92 -17.11
CA MET A 31 -14.51 -41.88 -16.38
C MET A 31 -13.05 -41.45 -16.33
N GLU A 32 -12.50 -40.93 -17.43
CA GLU A 32 -11.14 -40.40 -17.50
C GLU A 32 -10.93 -39.25 -16.50
N SER A 33 -11.84 -38.27 -16.50
CA SER A 33 -11.75 -37.12 -15.59
C SER A 33 -11.89 -37.54 -14.12
N LYS A 34 -12.79 -38.49 -13.81
CA LYS A 34 -12.97 -39.03 -12.46
C LYS A 34 -11.75 -39.82 -11.97
N LEU A 35 -11.03 -40.51 -12.86
CA LEU A 35 -9.81 -41.21 -12.48
C LEU A 35 -8.67 -40.24 -12.16
N LEU A 36 -8.53 -39.18 -12.97
CA LEU A 36 -7.42 -38.23 -12.89
C LEU A 36 -7.55 -37.22 -11.74
N TYR A 37 -8.75 -36.72 -11.47
CA TYR A 37 -8.91 -35.54 -10.61
C TYR A 37 -9.68 -35.85 -9.32
N GLY A 38 -9.06 -35.58 -8.17
CA GLY A 38 -9.74 -35.65 -6.87
C GLY A 38 -10.98 -34.76 -6.81
N PHE A 39 -10.89 -33.57 -7.43
CA PHE A 39 -12.00 -32.64 -7.56
C PHE A 39 -13.25 -33.26 -8.22
N VAL A 40 -13.06 -34.09 -9.25
CA VAL A 40 -14.18 -34.77 -9.96
C VAL A 40 -14.68 -35.99 -9.20
N LYS A 41 -13.84 -36.64 -8.39
CA LYS A 41 -14.29 -37.73 -7.49
C LYS A 41 -15.29 -37.22 -6.45
N ASN A 42 -15.07 -35.99 -5.97
CA ASN A 42 -15.90 -35.34 -4.97
C ASN A 42 -17.14 -34.63 -5.57
N ASN A 43 -17.21 -34.47 -6.89
CA ASN A 43 -18.30 -33.79 -7.60
C ASN A 43 -18.54 -34.52 -8.93
N ASN A 44 -19.58 -35.36 -9.01
CA ASN A 44 -19.71 -36.25 -10.18
C ASN A 44 -19.99 -35.47 -11.47
N PRO A 45 -19.45 -35.90 -12.62
CA PRO A 45 -19.80 -35.33 -13.92
C PRO A 45 -21.29 -35.45 -14.24
N LEU A 46 -21.90 -34.36 -14.70
CA LEU A 46 -23.31 -34.29 -15.10
C LEU A 46 -23.44 -34.26 -16.63
N SER A 47 -22.78 -33.30 -17.28
CA SER A 47 -22.87 -33.16 -18.74
C SER A 47 -21.66 -32.40 -19.31
N ILE A 48 -21.38 -32.63 -20.60
CA ILE A 48 -20.41 -31.81 -21.36
C ILE A 48 -21.15 -30.54 -21.80
N HIS A 49 -20.70 -29.38 -21.32
CA HIS A 49 -21.24 -28.07 -21.69
C HIS A 49 -20.80 -27.66 -23.09
N GLU A 50 -19.49 -27.74 -23.36
CA GLU A 50 -18.93 -27.46 -24.67
C GLU A 50 -17.63 -28.24 -24.92
N SER A 51 -17.20 -28.25 -26.18
CA SER A 51 -15.94 -28.86 -26.63
C SER A 51 -15.16 -27.82 -27.43
N ILE A 52 -13.95 -27.53 -26.99
CA ILE A 52 -13.10 -26.48 -27.54
C ILE A 52 -11.92 -27.14 -28.25
N ASN A 53 -11.70 -26.76 -29.51
CA ASN A 53 -10.49 -27.16 -30.23
C ASN A 53 -9.33 -26.27 -29.77
N ILE A 54 -8.31 -26.87 -29.18
CA ILE A 54 -7.10 -26.18 -28.75
C ILE A 54 -5.91 -26.57 -29.63
N THR A 55 -5.02 -25.61 -29.85
CA THR A 55 -3.80 -25.80 -30.65
C THR A 55 -2.56 -25.97 -29.78
N SER A 56 -2.62 -25.50 -28.53
CA SER A 56 -1.57 -25.60 -27.53
C SER A 56 -2.12 -26.04 -26.18
N GLU A 57 -1.33 -26.78 -25.40
CA GLU A 57 -1.69 -27.17 -24.03
C GLU A 57 -1.77 -25.95 -23.08
N LEU A 58 -1.06 -24.86 -23.41
CA LEU A 58 -1.12 -23.61 -22.65
C LEU A 58 -2.51 -22.95 -22.70
N GLU A 59 -3.30 -23.24 -23.75
CA GLU A 59 -4.67 -22.73 -23.86
C GLU A 59 -5.59 -23.32 -22.78
N ILE A 60 -5.26 -24.49 -22.22
CA ILE A 60 -6.06 -25.10 -21.15
C ILE A 60 -6.12 -24.15 -19.94
N ASP A 61 -4.98 -23.65 -19.49
CA ASP A 61 -4.91 -22.74 -18.34
C ASP A 61 -5.59 -21.40 -18.65
N MET A 62 -5.50 -20.91 -19.89
CA MET A 62 -6.23 -19.72 -20.35
C MET A 62 -7.75 -19.93 -20.23
N TYR A 63 -8.27 -21.05 -20.74
CA TYR A 63 -9.70 -21.35 -20.66
C TYR A 63 -10.15 -21.61 -19.22
N VAL A 64 -9.33 -22.26 -18.39
CA VAL A 64 -9.64 -22.45 -16.97
C VAL A 64 -9.79 -21.11 -16.27
N LYS A 65 -8.85 -20.17 -16.47
CA LYS A 65 -8.93 -18.81 -15.92
C LYS A 65 -10.17 -18.05 -16.40
N LYS A 66 -10.49 -18.16 -17.70
CA LYS A 66 -11.72 -17.58 -18.27
C LYS A 66 -12.97 -18.13 -17.58
N TYR A 67 -13.02 -19.43 -17.31
CA TYR A 67 -14.16 -20.02 -16.60
C TYR A 67 -14.18 -19.62 -15.12
N MET A 68 -13.02 -19.54 -14.45
CA MET A 68 -12.91 -19.04 -13.08
C MET A 68 -13.43 -17.60 -12.95
N SER A 69 -13.22 -16.73 -13.95
CA SER A 69 -13.75 -15.36 -13.90
C SER A 69 -15.28 -15.30 -13.98
N PHE A 70 -15.93 -16.30 -14.58
CA PHE A 70 -17.39 -16.36 -14.66
C PHE A 70 -18.04 -17.07 -13.48
N TYR A 71 -17.43 -18.17 -13.01
CA TYR A 71 -18.07 -19.10 -12.08
C TYR A 71 -17.38 -19.16 -10.71
N GLY A 72 -16.30 -18.40 -10.49
CA GLY A 72 -15.53 -18.39 -9.25
C GLY A 72 -14.30 -19.30 -9.30
N ILE A 73 -13.21 -18.86 -8.68
CA ILE A 73 -11.93 -19.59 -8.63
C ILE A 73 -12.09 -20.93 -7.90
N GLU A 74 -12.95 -20.98 -6.89
CA GLU A 74 -13.22 -22.14 -6.07
C GLU A 74 -14.00 -23.24 -6.81
N ASN A 75 -14.75 -22.90 -7.86
CA ASN A 75 -15.70 -23.79 -8.53
C ASN A 75 -15.17 -24.41 -9.83
N VAL A 76 -14.04 -23.94 -10.35
CA VAL A 76 -13.50 -24.40 -11.65
C VAL A 76 -12.12 -25.02 -11.47
N ARG A 77 -11.89 -26.17 -12.11
CA ARG A 77 -10.57 -26.83 -12.16
C ARG A 77 -10.20 -27.22 -13.58
N GLY A 78 -8.92 -27.48 -13.79
CA GLY A 78 -8.39 -27.98 -15.07
C GLY A 78 -6.93 -27.55 -15.24
N GLY A 79 -6.23 -28.19 -16.18
CA GLY A 79 -4.83 -27.88 -16.47
C GLY A 79 -3.94 -27.88 -15.21
N SER A 80 -3.15 -26.82 -15.05
CA SER A 80 -2.27 -26.59 -13.90
C SER A 80 -3.05 -26.35 -12.58
N TYR A 81 -4.35 -26.05 -12.66
CA TYR A 81 -5.24 -25.81 -11.54
C TYR A 81 -6.19 -26.99 -11.31
N SER A 82 -5.67 -28.22 -11.37
CA SER A 82 -6.48 -29.44 -11.25
C SER A 82 -6.59 -30.00 -9.83
N ASN A 83 -5.80 -29.47 -8.88
CA ASN A 83 -5.84 -29.86 -7.48
C ASN A 83 -7.18 -29.46 -6.83
N ASP A 84 -7.73 -30.33 -5.98
CA ASP A 84 -9.02 -30.07 -5.29
C ASP A 84 -8.95 -28.78 -4.46
N ILE A 85 -7.87 -28.65 -3.67
CA ILE A 85 -7.51 -27.44 -2.94
C ILE A 85 -6.30 -26.81 -3.62
N LEU A 86 -6.43 -25.57 -4.07
CA LEU A 86 -5.33 -24.79 -4.61
C LEU A 86 -4.48 -24.23 -3.48
N ALA A 87 -3.15 -24.21 -3.67
CA ALA A 87 -2.24 -23.62 -2.70
C ALA A 87 -2.42 -22.09 -2.63
N ASP A 88 -2.24 -21.51 -1.44
CA ASP A 88 -2.46 -20.08 -1.18
C ASP A 88 -1.74 -19.15 -2.16
N HIS A 89 -0.51 -19.49 -2.56
CA HIS A 89 0.24 -18.67 -3.51
C HIS A 89 -0.41 -18.65 -4.90
N LEU A 90 -0.96 -19.78 -5.37
CA LEU A 90 -1.70 -19.85 -6.63
C LEU A 90 -3.01 -19.08 -6.55
N LEU A 91 -3.71 -19.17 -5.42
CA LEU A 91 -4.93 -18.38 -5.20
C LEU A 91 -4.64 -16.88 -5.28
N ARG A 92 -3.58 -16.40 -4.61
CA ARG A 92 -3.17 -14.98 -4.68
C ARG A 92 -2.86 -14.56 -6.11
N THR A 93 -2.15 -15.40 -6.87
CA THR A 93 -1.86 -15.12 -8.29
C THR A 93 -3.14 -15.04 -9.10
N LEU A 94 -4.07 -15.98 -8.94
CA LEU A 94 -5.34 -15.98 -9.68
C LEU A 94 -6.23 -14.79 -9.32
N TYR A 95 -6.35 -14.44 -8.02
CA TYR A 95 -7.07 -13.23 -7.60
C TYR A 95 -6.45 -11.97 -8.17
N HIS A 96 -5.12 -11.90 -8.23
CA HIS A 96 -4.43 -10.80 -8.89
C HIS A 96 -4.75 -10.78 -10.39
N GLU A 97 -4.45 -11.85 -11.12
CA GLU A 97 -4.65 -11.91 -12.59
C GLU A 97 -6.09 -11.65 -13.02
N LEU A 98 -7.07 -12.27 -12.36
CA LEU A 98 -8.49 -12.14 -12.69
C LEU A 98 -9.10 -10.83 -12.16
N GLY A 99 -8.52 -10.26 -11.10
CA GLY A 99 -8.94 -8.97 -10.53
C GLY A 99 -8.35 -7.74 -11.23
N TYR A 100 -7.18 -7.86 -11.86
CA TYR A 100 -6.44 -6.71 -12.41
C TYR A 100 -6.72 -6.36 -13.88
N SER A 101 -7.26 -7.26 -14.72
CA SER A 101 -6.85 -7.18 -16.13
C SER A 101 -7.79 -6.52 -17.14
N PHE A 102 -8.98 -6.02 -16.79
CA PHE A 102 -9.87 -5.41 -17.81
C PHE A 102 -10.30 -3.97 -17.50
N PRO A 103 -10.84 -3.64 -16.31
CA PRO A 103 -11.31 -2.27 -16.04
C PRO A 103 -10.17 -1.23 -16.03
N ILE A 104 -8.97 -1.64 -15.62
CA ILE A 104 -7.78 -0.76 -15.59
C ILE A 104 -7.31 -0.43 -17.01
N ILE A 105 -7.26 -1.44 -17.89
CA ILE A 105 -6.84 -1.27 -19.29
C ILE A 105 -7.88 -0.44 -20.05
N GLU A 106 -9.19 -0.71 -19.88
CA GLU A 106 -10.25 0.09 -20.50
C GLU A 106 -10.16 1.56 -20.08
N THR A 107 -9.95 1.84 -18.79
CA THR A 107 -9.79 3.21 -18.29
C THR A 107 -8.54 3.89 -18.87
N GLU A 108 -7.43 3.17 -19.05
CA GLU A 108 -6.22 3.71 -19.66
C GLU A 108 -6.39 3.96 -21.16
N LEU A 109 -7.07 3.06 -21.87
CA LEU A 109 -7.42 3.22 -23.27
C LEU A 109 -8.35 4.42 -23.48
N ASP A 110 -9.34 4.65 -22.62
CA ASP A 110 -10.21 5.83 -22.67
C ASP A 110 -9.41 7.14 -22.50
N ILE A 111 -8.40 7.15 -21.61
CA ILE A 111 -7.52 8.33 -21.44
C ILE A 111 -6.70 8.54 -22.71
N ILE A 112 -6.08 7.49 -23.24
CA ILE A 112 -5.26 7.57 -24.46
C ILE A 112 -6.11 8.00 -25.66
N GLU A 113 -7.32 7.47 -25.82
CA GLU A 113 -8.23 7.85 -26.90
C GLU A 113 -8.64 9.32 -26.78
N ASN A 114 -8.94 9.81 -25.58
CA ASN A 114 -9.21 11.23 -25.36
C ASN A 114 -7.98 12.11 -25.68
N ILE A 115 -6.79 11.69 -25.28
CA ILE A 115 -5.54 12.38 -25.62
C ILE A 115 -5.37 12.38 -27.13
N MET A 116 -5.44 11.23 -27.80
CA MET A 116 -5.31 11.12 -29.26
C MET A 116 -6.33 11.98 -29.99
N ASN A 117 -7.60 11.98 -29.59
CA ASN A 117 -8.64 12.82 -30.18
C ASN A 117 -8.37 14.33 -29.97
N ASN A 118 -7.92 14.72 -28.77
CA ASN A 118 -7.51 16.10 -28.48
C ASN A 118 -6.21 16.48 -29.22
N CYS A 119 -5.34 15.49 -29.48
CA CYS A 119 -4.02 15.62 -30.06
C CYS A 119 -3.98 15.43 -31.59
N GLU A 120 -5.02 14.90 -32.25
CA GLU A 120 -5.15 14.93 -33.71
C GLU A 120 -5.14 16.38 -34.22
N CYS A 121 -5.55 17.33 -33.38
CA CYS A 121 -5.40 18.76 -33.61
C CYS A 121 -3.97 19.29 -33.40
N LEU A 122 -3.10 18.63 -32.61
CA LEU A 122 -1.72 19.07 -32.34
C LEU A 122 -0.80 18.96 -33.55
N SER A 123 -0.97 17.93 -34.39
CA SER A 123 -0.23 17.82 -35.67
C SER A 123 -0.50 19.01 -36.62
N LYS A 124 -1.61 19.74 -36.40
CA LYS A 124 -2.02 20.94 -37.15
C LYS A 124 -1.68 22.24 -36.43
N LEU A 125 -1.21 22.18 -35.18
CA LEU A 125 -0.88 23.36 -34.37
C LEU A 125 0.51 23.89 -34.74
N PRO A 126 0.73 25.23 -34.66
CA PRO A 126 2.06 25.81 -34.79
C PRO A 126 3.01 25.24 -33.72
N LYS A 127 4.29 25.03 -34.08
CA LYS A 127 5.32 24.52 -33.16
C LYS A 127 5.38 25.27 -31.82
N ASN A 128 5.20 26.59 -31.86
CA ASN A 128 5.20 27.45 -30.67
C ASN A 128 4.07 27.09 -29.67
N ASP A 129 2.91 26.68 -30.17
CA ASP A 129 1.79 26.33 -29.30
C ASP A 129 1.96 24.92 -28.70
N ILE A 130 2.61 24.01 -29.43
CA ILE A 130 3.03 22.70 -28.91
C ILE A 130 4.07 22.86 -27.80
N GLU A 131 5.06 23.75 -27.98
CA GLU A 131 6.08 24.05 -26.96
C GLU A 131 5.48 24.66 -25.68
N LYS A 132 4.49 25.54 -25.82
CA LYS A 132 3.75 26.10 -24.67
C LYS A 132 2.97 25.02 -23.93
N LEU A 133 2.27 24.15 -24.64
CA LEU A 133 1.53 23.04 -24.04
C LEU A 133 2.49 22.10 -23.29
N LYS A 134 3.61 21.73 -23.91
CA LYS A 134 4.66 20.92 -23.29
C LYS A 134 5.15 21.54 -21.98
N SER A 135 5.50 22.82 -22.03
CA SER A 135 5.99 23.56 -20.85
C SER A 135 4.95 23.59 -19.73
N HIS A 136 3.67 23.77 -20.08
CA HIS A 136 2.58 23.76 -19.10
C HIS A 136 2.37 22.38 -18.46
N VAL A 137 2.42 21.31 -19.25
CA VAL A 137 2.30 19.93 -18.75
C VAL A 137 3.48 19.57 -17.85
N GLU A 138 4.70 19.94 -18.25
CA GLU A 138 5.91 19.73 -17.45
C GLU A 138 5.85 20.50 -16.12
N GLU A 139 5.38 21.75 -16.13
CA GLU A 139 5.16 22.54 -14.91
C GLU A 139 4.20 21.83 -13.95
N LYS A 140 3.05 21.35 -14.45
CA LYS A 140 2.05 20.66 -13.62
C LYS A 140 2.53 19.32 -13.06
N LEU A 141 3.29 18.56 -13.85
CA LEU A 141 3.91 17.33 -13.36
C LEU A 141 4.98 17.63 -12.29
N ASN A 142 5.79 18.66 -12.52
CA ASN A 142 6.79 19.10 -11.56
C ASN A 142 6.16 19.56 -10.23
N ASP A 143 5.06 20.32 -10.29
CA ASP A 143 4.27 20.70 -9.10
C ASP A 143 3.85 19.46 -8.31
N TYR A 144 3.25 18.46 -8.97
CA TYR A 144 2.85 17.21 -8.34
C TYR A 144 4.04 16.47 -7.68
N TYR A 145 5.15 16.29 -8.39
CA TYR A 145 6.32 15.58 -7.86
C TYR A 145 6.95 16.33 -6.68
N ASN A 146 7.01 17.66 -6.73
CA ASN A 146 7.52 18.48 -5.64
C ASN A 146 6.64 18.37 -4.39
N THR A 147 5.32 18.48 -4.54
CA THR A 147 4.37 18.31 -3.44
C THR A 147 4.45 16.90 -2.86
N LYS A 148 4.55 15.87 -3.71
CA LYS A 148 4.69 14.48 -3.28
C LYS A 148 5.97 14.24 -2.49
N ASN A 149 7.10 14.74 -2.98
CA ASN A 149 8.37 14.64 -2.28
C ASN A 149 8.36 15.38 -0.95
N ALA A 150 7.74 16.58 -0.91
CA ALA A 150 7.55 17.33 0.32
C ALA A 150 6.69 16.54 1.32
N TYR A 151 5.59 15.93 0.87
CA TYR A 151 4.71 15.11 1.71
C TYR A 151 5.47 13.92 2.32
N GLU A 152 6.19 13.14 1.50
CA GLU A 152 6.97 12.00 2.01
C GLU A 152 8.04 12.44 3.02
N SER A 153 8.62 13.64 2.84
CA SER A 153 9.62 14.20 3.76
C SER A 153 9.10 14.58 5.14
N VAL A 154 7.78 14.79 5.29
CA VAL A 154 7.12 15.13 6.57
C VAL A 154 6.28 13.98 7.12
N LYS A 155 5.87 13.04 6.28
CA LYS A 155 5.09 11.86 6.65
C LYS A 155 5.91 10.90 7.52
N SER A 156 7.18 10.72 7.18
CA SER A 156 8.06 9.78 7.87
C SER A 156 9.51 10.26 7.91
N CYS A 157 10.28 9.73 8.86
CA CYS A 157 11.70 10.04 8.99
C CYS A 157 12.49 8.79 9.33
N GLN A 158 13.62 8.60 8.63
CA GLN A 158 14.58 7.55 8.96
C GLN A 158 15.34 7.96 10.24
N ILE A 159 15.11 7.24 11.32
CA ILE A 159 15.83 7.39 12.58
C ILE A 159 16.58 6.10 12.88
N ASP A 160 17.90 6.19 12.82
CA ASP A 160 18.80 5.04 12.90
C ASP A 160 18.41 4.02 11.81
N ASP A 161 18.09 2.77 12.15
CA ASP A 161 17.66 1.74 11.19
C ASP A 161 16.13 1.64 11.03
N ASN A 162 15.34 2.54 11.64
CA ASN A 162 13.87 2.48 11.62
C ASN A 162 13.25 3.66 10.86
N LEU A 163 12.29 3.34 10.00
CA LEU A 163 11.40 4.34 9.42
C LEU A 163 10.31 4.67 10.45
N VAL A 164 10.30 5.91 10.92
CA VAL A 164 9.32 6.39 11.90
C VAL A 164 8.25 7.20 11.18
N GLU A 165 7.03 6.70 11.18
CA GLU A 165 5.86 7.42 10.65
C GLU A 165 5.30 8.39 11.70
N ILE A 166 4.87 9.57 11.26
CA ILE A 166 4.25 10.56 12.11
C ILE A 166 2.73 10.46 11.98
N ASP A 167 2.08 10.06 13.07
CA ASP A 167 0.63 9.93 13.16
C ASP A 167 0.07 10.59 14.42
N ARG A 168 -1.27 10.60 14.53
CA ARG A 168 -2.01 11.26 15.61
C ARG A 168 -1.88 10.57 16.96
N THR A 169 -1.31 9.36 17.02
CA THR A 169 -1.15 8.59 18.26
C THR A 169 -0.04 9.15 19.15
N PHE A 170 0.89 9.96 18.61
CA PHE A 170 1.97 10.57 19.39
C PHE A 170 1.49 11.45 20.55
N ILE A 171 0.30 12.06 20.47
CA ILE A 171 -0.28 12.78 21.62
C ILE A 171 -0.54 11.84 22.80
N ASN A 172 -0.94 10.59 22.53
CA ASN A 172 -1.11 9.59 23.57
C ASN A 172 0.22 9.21 24.21
N ASP A 173 1.30 9.17 23.42
CA ASP A 173 2.66 8.93 23.91
C ASP A 173 3.14 10.06 24.86
N LEU A 174 2.88 11.34 24.51
CA LEU A 174 3.19 12.47 25.39
C LEU A 174 2.38 12.41 26.70
N ASN A 175 1.08 12.10 26.60
CA ASN A 175 0.22 11.90 27.76
C ASN A 175 0.68 10.73 28.62
N TRP A 176 1.17 9.65 28.00
CA TRP A 176 1.73 8.51 28.70
C TRP A 176 2.97 8.90 29.50
N ILE A 177 3.93 9.65 28.92
CA ILE A 177 5.12 10.15 29.66
C ILE A 177 4.67 11.00 30.86
N SER A 178 3.74 11.92 30.63
CA SER A 178 3.18 12.77 31.69
C SER A 178 2.56 11.95 32.82
N ASN A 179 1.77 10.92 32.50
CA ASN A 179 1.12 10.05 33.49
C ASN A 179 2.12 9.17 34.23
N VAL A 180 3.11 8.58 33.54
CA VAL A 180 4.18 7.80 34.16
C VAL A 180 4.97 8.67 35.16
N SER A 181 5.19 9.95 34.84
CA SER A 181 5.85 10.89 35.74
C SER A 181 5.02 11.26 36.99
N LEU A 182 3.70 11.04 36.97
CA LEU A 182 2.76 11.44 38.03
C LEU A 182 2.55 10.39 39.13
N PHE A 183 2.86 9.11 38.90
CA PHE A 183 2.65 8.07 39.90
C PHE A 183 3.31 8.45 41.25
N LYS A 184 2.49 8.60 42.30
CA LYS A 184 2.92 8.82 43.68
C LYS A 184 3.00 7.46 44.39
N TYR A 185 4.08 7.30 45.15
CA TYR A 185 4.44 6.18 46.03
C TYR A 185 3.30 5.21 46.39
N ASP A 186 3.39 3.99 45.88
CA ASP A 186 3.35 2.72 46.65
C ASP A 186 3.47 1.49 45.74
N VAL A 187 4.16 1.64 44.61
CA VAL A 187 4.38 0.54 43.68
C VAL A 187 5.73 -0.09 44.03
N PRO A 188 5.77 -1.31 44.62
CA PRO A 188 7.01 -1.96 45.01
C PRO A 188 7.86 -2.11 43.76
N ALA A 189 9.07 -1.53 43.77
CA ALA A 189 10.06 -1.53 42.67
C ALA A 189 9.61 -2.39 41.49
N TYR A 190 8.73 -1.85 40.65
CA TYR A 190 8.41 -2.53 39.43
C TYR A 190 9.74 -2.56 38.69
N LYS A 191 10.27 -3.77 38.49
CA LYS A 191 11.18 -3.98 37.36
C LYS A 191 10.47 -3.29 36.20
N ILE A 192 11.07 -2.24 35.64
CA ILE A 192 10.64 -1.71 34.35
C ILE A 192 10.50 -2.94 33.47
N ASN A 193 9.26 -3.29 33.13
CA ASN A 193 9.01 -4.42 32.26
C ASN A 193 9.63 -4.09 30.90
N GLU A 194 10.06 -5.11 30.16
CA GLU A 194 10.63 -4.91 28.81
C GLU A 194 9.68 -4.04 27.95
N ASP A 195 8.36 -4.27 28.07
CA ASP A 195 7.32 -3.47 27.42
C ASP A 195 7.42 -1.95 27.66
N ILE A 196 7.65 -1.51 28.91
CA ILE A 196 7.75 -0.07 29.26
C ILE A 196 8.99 0.54 28.64
N ARG A 197 10.09 -0.21 28.61
CA ARG A 197 11.34 0.22 27.99
C ARG A 197 11.17 0.36 26.48
N ASP A 198 10.53 -0.61 25.85
CA ASP A 198 10.32 -0.64 24.41
C ASP A 198 9.38 0.49 23.96
N ASP A 199 8.28 0.71 24.71
CA ASP A 199 7.38 1.85 24.51
C ASP A 199 8.15 3.17 24.62
N TYR A 200 8.90 3.37 25.70
CA TYR A 200 9.64 4.62 25.90
C TYR A 200 10.71 4.84 24.81
N GLN A 201 11.43 3.79 24.40
CA GLN A 201 12.39 3.89 23.30
C GLN A 201 11.73 4.24 21.97
N ARG A 202 10.54 3.67 21.68
CA ARG A 202 9.74 4.07 20.52
C ARG A 202 9.41 5.55 20.59
N ILE A 203 8.91 6.04 21.73
CA ILE A 203 8.53 7.44 21.91
C ILE A 203 9.72 8.37 21.69
N LEU A 204 10.89 8.05 22.25
CA LEU A 204 12.10 8.84 22.04
C LEU A 204 12.52 8.92 20.56
N LYS A 205 12.38 7.82 19.81
CA LYS A 205 12.62 7.82 18.35
C LYS A 205 11.62 8.72 17.63
N THR A 206 10.34 8.67 18.01
CA THR A 206 9.30 9.55 17.47
C THR A 206 9.57 11.02 17.78
N MET A 207 9.98 11.35 19.01
CA MET A 207 10.41 12.69 19.38
C MET A 207 11.57 13.18 18.49
N LYS A 208 12.60 12.35 18.29
CA LYS A 208 13.73 12.68 17.41
C LYS A 208 13.30 12.90 15.96
N ALA A 209 12.39 12.07 15.43
CA ALA A 209 11.80 12.23 14.11
C ALA A 209 11.06 13.56 13.96
N ILE A 210 10.18 13.88 14.92
CA ILE A 210 9.40 15.13 14.93
C ILE A 210 10.32 16.34 14.97
N HIS A 211 11.32 16.36 15.85
CA HIS A 211 12.28 17.46 15.92
C HIS A 211 13.04 17.65 14.59
N THR A 212 13.46 16.54 13.97
CA THR A 212 14.18 16.55 12.68
C THR A 212 13.30 17.13 11.56
N ILE A 213 12.05 16.70 11.48
CA ILE A 213 11.10 17.21 10.48
C ILE A 213 10.77 18.68 10.78
N PHE A 214 10.55 19.03 12.04
CA PHE A 214 10.24 20.39 12.46
C PHE A 214 11.33 21.38 12.03
N ILE A 215 12.61 21.05 12.25
CA ILE A 215 13.73 21.89 11.81
C ILE A 215 13.70 22.09 10.29
N LYS A 216 13.36 21.06 9.50
CA LYS A 216 13.24 21.19 8.05
C LYS A 216 12.08 22.12 7.64
N VAL A 217 10.97 22.10 8.38
CA VAL A 217 9.76 22.86 8.07
C VAL A 217 9.83 24.32 8.55
N LYS A 218 10.37 24.58 9.74
CA LYS A 218 10.37 25.90 10.41
C LYS A 218 11.75 26.49 10.66
N GLY A 219 12.83 25.77 10.34
CA GLY A 219 14.19 26.14 10.72
C GLY A 219 14.43 26.04 12.23
N ASN A 220 15.60 26.52 12.68
CA ASN A 220 15.97 26.58 14.10
C ASN A 220 15.34 27.80 14.80
N SER A 221 14.01 27.89 14.78
CA SER A 221 13.26 29.01 15.36
C SER A 221 12.78 28.78 16.80
N LEU A 222 12.92 27.56 17.32
CA LEU A 222 12.55 27.22 18.70
C LEU A 222 13.66 27.59 19.69
N THR A 223 13.26 28.09 20.85
CA THR A 223 14.15 28.31 21.99
C THR A 223 13.65 27.46 23.16
N PHE A 224 14.54 26.66 23.74
CA PHE A 224 14.30 25.86 24.93
C PHE A 224 15.65 25.72 25.63
N GLU A 225 15.70 25.95 26.95
CA GLU A 225 16.95 25.89 27.71
C GLU A 225 16.91 24.79 28.79
N PRO A 226 17.79 23.78 28.73
CA PRO A 226 18.91 23.63 27.80
C PRO A 226 18.49 23.04 26.44
N THR A 227 19.02 23.58 25.34
CA THR A 227 18.71 23.14 23.96
C THR A 227 18.94 21.65 23.71
N ILE A 228 19.89 21.05 24.44
CA ILE A 228 20.18 19.60 24.35
C ILE A 228 18.95 18.73 24.65
N TYR A 229 17.95 19.21 25.39
CA TYR A 229 16.74 18.44 25.67
C TYR A 229 15.85 18.27 24.43
N LEU A 230 15.93 19.16 23.45
CA LEU A 230 15.22 19.01 22.17
C LEU A 230 15.95 18.03 21.22
N GLU A 231 17.28 18.00 21.28
CA GLU A 231 18.07 17.05 20.49
C GLU A 231 18.05 15.64 21.11
N LYS A 232 18.06 15.56 22.44
CA LYS A 232 18.24 14.36 23.24
C LYS A 232 17.25 14.36 24.41
N PRO A 233 15.95 14.15 24.16
CA PRO A 233 14.91 14.23 25.19
C PRO A 233 15.09 13.24 26.34
N TYR A 234 15.79 12.12 26.12
CA TYR A 234 16.15 11.16 27.16
C TYR A 234 16.95 11.79 28.32
N VAL A 235 17.76 12.82 28.05
CA VAL A 235 18.56 13.51 29.09
C VAL A 235 17.66 14.13 30.17
N CYS A 236 16.47 14.60 29.78
CA CYS A 236 15.47 15.11 30.71
C CYS A 236 14.57 13.98 31.23
N LEU A 237 14.11 13.10 30.35
CA LEU A 237 13.01 12.18 30.62
C LEU A 237 13.41 10.88 31.34
N ASP A 238 14.66 10.42 31.21
CA ASP A 238 15.13 9.16 31.83
C ASP A 238 14.94 9.15 33.34
N ASN A 239 15.12 10.31 33.99
CA ASN A 239 14.92 10.48 35.43
C ASN A 239 13.49 10.18 35.88
N TYR A 240 12.50 10.42 35.01
CA TYR A 240 11.09 10.22 35.31
C TYR A 240 10.60 8.82 34.95
N VAL A 241 11.15 8.23 33.89
CA VAL A 241 10.73 6.91 33.39
C VAL A 241 11.52 5.77 34.04
N TYR A 242 12.84 5.86 34.10
CA TYR A 242 13.69 4.79 34.64
C TYR A 242 14.03 4.95 36.12
N HIS A 243 14.05 6.18 36.64
CA HIS A 243 14.49 6.47 38.01
C HIS A 243 13.36 6.96 38.94
N LEU A 244 12.19 6.32 38.85
CA LEU A 244 11.00 6.58 39.67
C LEU A 244 11.26 6.71 41.19
N ARG A 245 12.36 6.14 41.71
CA ARG A 245 12.73 6.15 43.14
C ARG A 245 13.47 7.41 43.62
N ASN A 246 13.90 8.31 42.74
CA ASN A 246 14.71 9.49 43.13
C ASN A 246 13.94 10.82 43.16
N LYS A 247 12.62 10.81 43.41
CA LYS A 247 11.87 12.07 43.57
C LYS A 247 12.29 12.92 44.79
N ASN A 248 13.05 12.37 45.74
CA ASN A 248 13.64 13.17 46.83
C ASN A 248 14.76 14.13 46.36
N THR A 249 15.24 13.98 45.12
CA THR A 249 16.26 14.85 44.51
C THR A 249 15.72 15.72 43.35
N ILE A 250 14.52 15.44 42.85
CA ILE A 250 13.88 16.21 41.77
C ILE A 250 13.06 17.32 42.43
N ASN A 251 13.47 18.57 42.23
CA ASN A 251 12.73 19.72 42.73
C ASN A 251 11.53 20.05 41.79
N ASP A 252 10.58 20.86 42.26
CA ASP A 252 9.41 21.25 41.44
C ASP A 252 9.81 21.91 40.11
N ASN A 253 10.93 22.62 40.09
CA ASN A 253 11.48 23.30 38.90
C ASN A 253 11.93 22.30 37.79
N ASP A 254 12.45 21.13 38.15
CA ASP A 254 12.83 20.10 37.18
C ASP A 254 11.59 19.43 36.55
N TYR A 255 10.52 19.29 37.33
CA TYR A 255 9.25 18.75 36.86
C TYR A 255 8.53 19.72 35.91
N ASP A 256 8.56 21.02 36.23
CA ASP A 256 8.05 22.08 35.37
C ASP A 256 8.81 22.12 34.02
N LYS A 257 10.14 21.95 34.03
CA LYS A 257 10.94 21.82 32.79
C LYS A 257 10.57 20.61 31.95
N MET A 258 10.28 19.47 32.57
CA MET A 258 9.81 18.29 31.84
C MET A 258 8.45 18.55 31.17
N LYS A 259 7.51 19.19 31.88
CA LYS A 259 6.23 19.59 31.30
C LYS A 259 6.39 20.60 30.16
N GLU A 260 7.27 21.57 30.32
CA GLU A 260 7.62 22.53 29.28
C GLU A 260 8.17 21.80 28.05
N LEU A 261 9.09 20.84 28.23
CA LEU A 261 9.63 20.03 27.16
C LEU A 261 8.54 19.28 26.39
N LEU A 262 7.63 18.59 27.11
CA LEU A 262 6.51 17.87 26.49
C LEU A 262 5.60 18.84 25.71
N SER A 263 5.35 20.04 26.25
CA SER A 263 4.55 21.07 25.58
C SER A 263 5.21 21.59 24.30
N VAL A 264 6.55 21.72 24.29
CA VAL A 264 7.31 22.08 23.09
C VAL A 264 7.24 20.96 22.04
N TYR A 265 7.34 19.70 22.45
CA TYR A 265 7.15 18.57 21.53
C TYR A 265 5.73 18.46 20.98
N GLU A 266 4.72 18.75 21.79
CA GLU A 266 3.33 18.84 21.35
C GLU A 266 3.16 19.94 20.28
N TYR A 267 3.74 21.12 20.51
CA TYR A 267 3.75 22.20 19.52
C TYR A 267 4.45 21.78 18.22
N MET A 268 5.66 21.21 18.31
CA MET A 268 6.39 20.73 17.14
C MET A 268 5.59 19.70 16.36
N PHE A 269 4.96 18.77 17.08
CA PHE A 269 4.11 17.75 16.51
C PHE A 269 2.95 18.35 15.72
N TYR A 270 2.20 19.31 16.29
CA TYR A 270 1.11 19.95 15.57
C TYR A 270 1.58 20.73 14.34
N VAL A 271 2.76 21.35 14.38
CA VAL A 271 3.32 22.01 13.19
C VAL A 271 3.62 21.00 12.09
N VAL A 272 4.24 19.87 12.43
CA VAL A 272 4.53 18.79 11.47
C VAL A 272 3.24 18.18 10.93
N LEU A 273 2.27 17.89 11.80
CA LEU A 273 0.98 17.30 11.44
C LEU A 273 0.19 18.23 10.52
N ASN A 274 0.09 19.52 10.86
CA ASN A 274 -0.61 20.49 10.02
C ASN A 274 0.05 20.60 8.64
N ARG A 275 1.38 20.58 8.56
CA ARG A 275 2.09 20.60 7.27
C ARG A 275 1.85 19.34 6.46
N LYS A 276 1.80 18.18 7.12
CA LYS A 276 1.46 16.89 6.50
C LYS A 276 0.03 16.93 5.93
N ASP A 277 -0.95 17.37 6.74
CA ASP A 277 -2.36 17.43 6.34
C ASP A 277 -2.58 18.44 5.19
N GLU A 278 -1.87 19.58 5.19
CA GLU A 278 -1.86 20.56 4.09
C GLU A 278 -1.35 19.92 2.78
N LEU A 279 -0.22 19.21 2.83
CA LEU A 279 0.36 18.55 1.66
C LEU A 279 -0.49 17.38 1.17
N GLU A 280 -1.14 16.63 2.09
CA GLU A 280 -2.09 15.58 1.74
C GLU A 280 -3.32 16.17 1.02
N PHE A 281 -3.82 17.30 1.50
CA PHE A 281 -4.88 18.04 0.84
C PHE A 281 -4.45 18.51 -0.56
N ASP A 282 -3.27 19.10 -0.71
CA ASP A 282 -2.74 19.51 -2.01
C ASP A 282 -2.61 18.32 -2.97
N LEU A 283 -2.10 17.18 -2.49
CA LEU A 283 -2.02 15.94 -3.28
C LEU A 283 -3.39 15.40 -3.71
N SER A 284 -4.43 15.57 -2.89
CA SER A 284 -5.78 15.14 -3.23
C SER A 284 -6.36 15.85 -4.47
N THR A 285 -5.84 17.04 -4.80
CA THR A 285 -6.22 17.76 -6.02
C THR A 285 -5.69 17.10 -7.29
N PHE A 286 -4.60 16.32 -7.17
CA PHE A 286 -3.97 15.57 -8.26
C PHE A 286 -4.54 14.16 -8.34
N THR A 287 -5.72 14.01 -8.95
CA THR A 287 -6.30 12.68 -9.14
C THR A 287 -5.38 11.76 -9.97
N ILE A 288 -5.43 10.45 -9.71
CA ILE A 288 -4.63 9.46 -10.45
C ILE A 288 -4.88 9.60 -11.97
N LYS A 289 -6.14 9.79 -12.37
CA LYS A 289 -6.53 10.00 -13.77
C LYS A 289 -5.84 11.24 -14.36
N TYR A 290 -5.87 12.36 -13.63
CA TYR A 290 -5.25 13.61 -14.07
C TYR A 290 -3.72 13.49 -14.24
N ILE A 291 -3.03 12.82 -13.31
CA ILE A 291 -1.58 12.60 -13.43
C ILE A 291 -1.24 11.70 -14.61
N LYS A 292 -2.03 10.64 -14.85
CA LYS A 292 -1.86 9.79 -16.03
C LYS A 292 -2.09 10.56 -17.33
N ASP A 293 -3.14 11.39 -17.38
CA ASP A 293 -3.45 12.24 -18.53
C ASP A 293 -2.28 13.18 -18.88
N LEU A 294 -1.72 13.88 -17.88
CA LEU A 294 -0.53 14.71 -18.07
C LEU A 294 0.68 13.91 -18.55
N SER A 295 0.92 12.74 -17.95
CA SER A 295 2.08 11.90 -18.28
C SER A 295 2.01 11.38 -19.73
N TYR A 296 0.86 10.82 -20.13
CA TYR A 296 0.64 10.34 -21.49
C TYR A 296 0.63 11.49 -22.51
N THR A 297 0.12 12.67 -22.14
CA THR A 297 0.18 13.87 -23.01
C THR A 297 1.62 14.27 -23.28
N LEU A 298 2.48 14.29 -22.24
CA LEU A 298 3.90 14.61 -22.40
C LEU A 298 4.63 13.59 -23.27
N GLU A 299 4.38 12.29 -23.04
CA GLU A 299 4.93 11.22 -23.86
C GLU A 299 4.51 11.36 -25.33
N TYR A 300 3.22 11.59 -25.58
CA TYR A 300 2.70 11.79 -26.94
C TYR A 300 3.34 12.99 -27.64
N ILE A 301 3.46 14.14 -26.96
CA ILE A 301 4.13 15.33 -27.50
C ILE A 301 5.58 15.01 -27.88
N ASN A 302 6.29 14.26 -27.04
CA ASN A 302 7.68 13.85 -27.31
C ASN A 302 7.80 12.87 -28.49
N MET A 303 6.75 12.12 -28.81
CA MET A 303 6.74 11.20 -29.96
C MET A 303 6.48 11.90 -31.30
N ILE A 304 5.79 13.05 -31.31
CA ILE A 304 5.46 13.80 -32.53
C ILE A 304 6.45 14.91 -32.90
N GLN A 305 7.46 15.16 -32.04
CA GLN A 305 8.56 16.12 -32.28
C GLN A 305 9.79 15.44 -32.88
#